data_AF-A0A0D0P7Q1-F1
#
_entry.id   AF-A0A0D0P7Q1-F1
#
_cell.length_a   1.000
_cell.length_b   1.000
_cell.length_c   1.000
_cell.angle_alpha   90.00
_cell.angle_beta   90.00
_cell.angle_gamma   90.00
#
_symmetry.space_group_name_H-M   'P 1'
#
loop_
_entity.id
_entity.type
_entity.pdbx_description
1 polymer ?
#
loop_
_entity_poly.entity_id
_entity_poly.type
_entity_poly.pdbx_seq_one_letter_code
_entity_poly.pdbx_strand_id
1 'polypeptide(L)'
;MTTEAVRLGSMEQKMAVIEHRLSELEDRHETVPTRVTKLEQGFEHMAGQLSELNAGQQTLTVAVNDISSKVGRLLTILTLVGTVMQMVVPTLLRVWFP
;
A
#
# COMPACT_ATOMS: atom_id res chain seq x y z
N MET A 1 -55.29 -28.34 36.10
CA MET A 1 -54.59 -27.35 36.94
C MET A 1 -53.07 -27.56 36.98
N THR A 2 -52.52 -28.78 37.03
CA THR A 2 -51.05 -28.99 37.17
C THR A 2 -50.25 -28.78 35.86
N THR A 3 -50.80 -29.18 34.71
CA THR A 3 -50.10 -29.09 33.42
C THR A 3 -49.88 -27.65 32.95
N GLU A 4 -50.83 -26.76 33.23
CA GLU A 4 -50.77 -25.34 32.86
C GLU A 4 -49.74 -24.58 33.69
N ALA A 5 -49.68 -24.85 35.01
CA ALA A 5 -48.67 -24.27 35.90
C ALA A 5 -47.24 -24.69 35.53
N VAL A 6 -47.03 -25.96 35.15
CA VAL A 6 -45.74 -26.45 34.66
C VAL A 6 -45.35 -25.80 33.33
N ARG A 7 -46.34 -25.60 32.44
CA ARG A 7 -46.10 -24.92 31.16
C ARG A 7 -45.75 -23.45 31.34
N LEU A 8 -46.42 -22.78 32.28
CA LEU A 8 -46.16 -21.38 32.63
C LEU A 8 -44.76 -21.21 33.24
N GLY A 9 -44.37 -22.05 34.21
CA GLY A 9 -43.03 -22.01 34.80
C GLY A 9 -41.92 -22.30 33.77
N SER A 10 -42.17 -23.19 32.80
CA SER A 10 -41.22 -23.41 31.69
C SER A 10 -41.11 -22.19 30.76
N MET A 11 -42.22 -21.47 30.52
CA MET A 11 -42.19 -20.23 29.74
C MET A 11 -41.47 -19.11 30.48
N GLU A 12 -41.68 -18.93 31.78
CA GLU A 12 -40.96 -17.94 32.60
C GLU A 12 -39.45 -18.19 32.60
N GLN A 13 -39.03 -19.45 32.77
CA GLN A 13 -37.60 -19.79 32.70
C GLN A 13 -37.00 -19.50 31.33
N LYS A 14 -37.72 -19.79 30.24
CA LYS A 14 -37.28 -19.46 28.88
C LYS A 14 -37.21 -17.95 28.67
N MET A 15 -38.17 -17.20 29.21
CA MET A 15 -38.19 -15.74 29.15
C MET A 15 -36.97 -15.14 29.84
N ALA A 16 -36.64 -15.61 31.05
CA ALA A 16 -35.47 -15.15 31.79
C ALA A 16 -34.15 -15.43 31.05
N VAL A 17 -34.03 -16.60 30.40
CA VAL A 17 -32.85 -16.92 29.57
C VAL A 17 -32.79 -16.01 28.33
N ILE A 18 -33.93 -15.70 27.71
CA ILE A 18 -33.98 -14.79 26.56
C ILE A 18 -33.56 -13.39 26.97
N GLU A 19 -34.08 -12.86 28.08
CA GLU A 19 -33.71 -11.53 28.61
C GLU A 19 -32.22 -11.45 28.89
N HIS A 20 -31.64 -12.46 29.55
CA HIS A 20 -30.21 -12.48 29.82
C HIS A 20 -29.36 -12.45 28.54
N ARG A 21 -29.74 -13.25 27.52
CA ARG A 21 -29.04 -13.27 26.22
C ARG A 21 -29.22 -11.97 25.43
N LEU A 22 -30.36 -11.31 25.59
CA LEU A 22 -30.62 -10.02 24.95
C LEU A 22 -29.72 -8.94 25.55
N SER A 23 -29.60 -8.90 26.87
CA SER A 23 -28.69 -7.98 27.57
C SER A 23 -27.22 -8.21 27.17
N GLU A 24 -26.77 -9.47 27.09
CA GLU A 24 -25.41 -9.77 26.62
C GLU A 24 -25.20 -9.33 25.16
N LEU A 25 -26.23 -9.46 24.31
CA LEU A 25 -26.17 -9.02 22.92
C LEU A 25 -26.09 -7.49 22.83
N GLU A 26 -26.87 -6.76 23.64
CA GLU A 26 -26.84 -5.30 23.72
C GLU A 26 -25.46 -4.80 24.14
N ASP A 27 -24.87 -5.34 25.20
CA ASP A 27 -23.53 -4.98 25.68
C ASP A 27 -22.48 -5.18 24.59
N ARG A 28 -22.54 -6.32 23.88
CA ARG A 28 -21.62 -6.60 22.78
C ARG A 28 -21.82 -5.63 21.62
N HIS A 29 -23.07 -5.32 21.30
CA HIS A 29 -23.43 -4.45 20.19
C HIS A 29 -23.08 -2.99 20.46
N GLU A 30 -23.12 -2.51 21.70
CA GLU A 30 -22.71 -1.15 22.08
C GLU A 30 -21.24 -0.86 21.69
N THR A 31 -20.38 -1.88 21.76
CA THR A 31 -18.96 -1.71 21.42
C THR A 31 -18.67 -1.76 19.92
N VAL A 32 -19.60 -2.24 19.09
CA VAL A 32 -19.39 -2.42 17.64
C VAL A 32 -19.21 -1.08 16.92
N PRO A 33 -20.06 -0.05 17.11
CA PRO A 33 -19.86 1.26 16.48
C PRO A 33 -18.47 1.84 16.74
N THR A 34 -18.02 1.80 17.99
CA THR A 34 -16.68 2.29 18.37
C THR A 34 -15.55 1.54 17.64
N ARG A 35 -15.68 0.22 17.48
CA ARG A 35 -14.69 -0.59 16.74
C ARG A 35 -14.73 -0.27 15.25
N VAL A 36 -15.92 -0.10 14.67
CA VAL A 36 -16.09 0.27 13.26
C VAL A 36 -15.47 1.64 13.00
N THR A 37 -15.73 2.65 13.83
CA THR A 37 -15.12 3.98 13.69
C THR A 37 -13.59 3.93 13.77
N LYS A 38 -13.02 3.10 14.66
CA LYS A 38 -11.56 2.92 14.71
C LYS A 38 -11.00 2.26 13.46
N LEU A 39 -11.72 1.29 12.88
CA LEU A 39 -11.34 0.66 11.62
C LEU A 39 -11.41 1.67 10.48
N GLU A 40 -12.46 2.48 10.39
CA GLU A 40 -12.62 3.55 9.39
C GLU A 40 -11.46 4.54 9.46
N GLN A 41 -11.11 5.02 10.66
CA GLN A 41 -9.95 5.90 10.86
C GLN A 41 -8.63 5.24 10.43
N GLY A 42 -8.47 3.95 10.74
CA GLY A 42 -7.30 3.18 10.30
C GLY A 42 -7.23 3.07 8.78
N PHE A 43 -8.35 2.83 8.11
CA PHE A 43 -8.44 2.78 6.66
C PHE A 43 -8.16 4.13 6.00
N GLU A 44 -8.69 5.22 6.54
CA GLU A 44 -8.40 6.58 6.06
C GLU A 44 -6.92 6.91 6.17
N HIS A 45 -6.29 6.57 7.29
CA HIS A 45 -4.85 6.76 7.48
C HIS A 45 -4.03 5.96 6.46
N MET A 46 -4.34 4.67 6.27
CA MET A 46 -3.67 3.83 5.29
C MET A 46 -3.87 4.34 3.86
N ALA A 47 -5.06 4.84 3.52
CA ALA A 47 -5.33 5.44 2.22
C ALA A 47 -4.46 6.69 1.98
N GLY A 48 -4.30 7.53 3.00
CA GLY A 48 -3.39 8.69 2.97
C GLY A 48 -1.94 8.26 2.73
N GLN A 49 -1.45 7.30 3.51
CA GLN A 49 -0.08 6.77 3.35
C GLN A 49 0.15 6.17 1.96
N LEU A 50 -0.83 5.46 1.39
CA LEU A 50 -0.74 4.91 0.04
C LEU A 50 -0.70 6.01 -1.02
N SER A 51 -1.44 7.10 -0.83
CA SER A 51 -1.40 8.27 -1.72
C SER A 51 -0.03 8.94 -1.71
N GLU A 52 0.55 9.16 -0.52
CA GLU A 52 1.90 9.71 -0.37
C GLU A 52 2.97 8.81 -0.98
N LEU A 53 2.86 7.49 -0.77
CA LEU A 53 3.76 6.52 -1.38
C LEU A 53 3.70 6.59 -2.91
N ASN A 54 2.50 6.69 -3.49
CA ASN A 54 2.33 6.82 -4.93
C ASN A 54 2.95 8.12 -5.48
N ALA A 55 2.79 9.24 -4.77
CA ALA A 55 3.44 10.51 -5.12
C ALA A 55 4.98 10.41 -5.06
N GLY A 56 5.50 9.73 -4.03
CA GLY A 56 6.92 9.43 -3.90
C GLY A 56 7.44 8.56 -5.06
N GLN A 57 6.69 7.53 -5.45
CA GLN A 57 7.02 6.68 -6.59
C GLN A 57 7.05 7.46 -7.91
N GLN A 58 6.08 8.34 -8.15
CA GLN A 58 6.08 9.19 -9.35
C GLN A 58 7.32 10.10 -9.40
N THR A 59 7.70 10.68 -8.26
CA THR A 59 8.91 11.50 -8.15
C THR A 59 10.17 10.68 -8.46
N LEU A 60 10.26 9.46 -7.92
CA LEU A 60 11.36 8.54 -8.21
C LEU A 60 11.42 8.16 -9.69
N THR A 61 10.28 7.87 -10.33
CA THR A 61 10.23 7.59 -11.77
C THR A 61 10.78 8.74 -12.60
N VAL A 62 10.42 9.98 -12.26
CA VAL A 62 10.95 11.17 -12.94
C VAL A 62 12.47 11.28 -12.75
N ALA A 63 12.97 11.09 -11.53
CA ALA A 63 14.40 11.14 -11.25
C ALA A 63 15.18 10.05 -12.02
N VAL A 64 14.66 8.84 -12.09
CA VAL A 64 15.24 7.73 -12.85
C VAL A 64 15.28 8.07 -14.35
N ASN A 65 14.23 8.66 -14.90
CA ASN A 65 14.19 9.08 -16.30
C ASN A 65 15.21 10.18 -16.61
N ASP A 66 15.40 11.15 -15.71
CA ASP A 66 16.43 12.18 -15.86
C ASP A 66 17.84 11.58 -15.86
N ILE A 67 18.11 10.65 -14.93
CA ILE A 67 19.39 9.91 -14.88
C ILE A 67 19.61 9.13 -16.17
N SER A 68 18.60 8.40 -16.65
CA SER A 68 18.67 7.65 -17.90
C SER A 68 19.03 8.55 -19.09
N SER A 69 18.41 9.73 -19.18
CA SER A 69 18.73 10.72 -20.22
C SER A 69 20.17 11.22 -20.13
N LYS A 70 20.66 11.56 -18.93
CA LYS A 70 22.03 12.01 -18.70
C LYS A 70 23.05 10.93 -19.05
N VAL A 71 22.82 9.69 -18.61
CA VAL A 71 23.66 8.54 -18.94
C VAL A 71 23.68 8.30 -20.45
N GLY A 72 22.53 8.36 -21.11
CA GLY A 72 22.43 8.23 -22.57
C GLY A 72 23.29 9.26 -23.30
N ARG A 73 23.23 10.54 -22.89
CA ARG A 73 24.06 11.61 -23.48
C ARG A 73 25.55 11.35 -23.28
N LEU A 74 25.95 10.96 -22.07
CA LEU A 74 27.35 10.63 -21.77
C LEU A 74 27.87 9.48 -22.63
N LEU A 75 27.06 8.43 -22.80
CA LEU A 75 27.40 7.32 -23.68
C LEU A 75 27.56 7.78 -25.14
N THR A 76 26.65 8.61 -25.65
CA THR A 76 26.78 9.17 -27.01
C THR A 76 28.07 9.97 -27.17
N ILE A 77 28.40 10.83 -26.20
CA ILE A 77 29.66 11.60 -26.22
C ILE A 77 30.86 10.66 -26.22
N LEU A 78 30.87 9.66 -25.35
CA LEU A 78 31.97 8.69 -25.25
C LEU A 78 32.14 7.92 -26.57
N THR A 79 31.04 7.49 -27.20
CA THR A 79 31.08 6.84 -28.52
C THR A 79 31.69 7.75 -29.57
N LEU A 80 31.25 9.01 -29.65
CA LEU A 80 31.79 9.98 -30.61
C LEU A 80 33.29 10.21 -30.40
N VAL A 81 33.73 10.40 -29.15
CA VAL A 81 35.16 10.57 -28.82
C VAL A 81 35.95 9.33 -29.22
N GLY A 82 35.46 8.13 -28.91
CA GLY A 82 36.09 6.87 -29.31
C GLY A 82 36.22 6.74 -30.82
N THR A 83 35.14 7.03 -31.57
CA THR A 83 35.15 6.99 -33.03
C THR A 83 36.16 7.97 -33.64
N VAL A 84 36.21 9.21 -33.14
CA VAL A 84 37.21 10.20 -33.60
C VAL A 84 38.62 9.72 -33.30
N MET A 85 38.87 9.21 -32.09
CA MET A 85 40.18 8.69 -31.71
C MET A 85 40.61 7.52 -32.61
N GLN A 86 39.71 6.61 -32.97
CA GLN A 86 39.99 5.52 -33.90
C GLN A 86 40.40 6.00 -35.31
N MET A 87 39.89 7.14 -35.78
CA MET A 87 40.29 7.71 -37.07
C MET A 87 41.63 8.48 -36.98
N VAL A 88 41.85 9.20 -35.88
CA VAL A 88 43.01 10.10 -35.74
C VAL A 88 44.28 9.36 -35.34
N VAL A 89 44.20 8.40 -34.41
CA VAL A 89 45.36 7.63 -33.90
C VAL A 89 46.19 6.98 -35.01
N PRO A 90 45.64 6.17 -35.93
CA PRO A 90 46.45 5.54 -36.98
C PRO A 90 47.04 6.55 -37.96
N THR A 91 46.33 7.66 -38.21
CA THR A 91 46.81 8.73 -39.10
C THR A 91 48.03 9.43 -38.50
N LEU A 92 47.99 9.76 -37.21
CA LEU A 92 49.12 10.38 -36.50
C LEU A 92 50.31 9.41 -36.35
N LEU A 93 50.05 8.14 -36.05
CA LEU A 93 51.11 7.12 -35.97
C LEU A 93 51.85 6.96 -37.29
N ARG A 94 51.16 6.98 -38.44
CA ARG A 94 51.79 6.92 -39.77
C ARG A 94 52.68 8.12 -40.09
N VAL A 95 52.37 9.30 -39.55
CA VAL A 95 53.17 10.52 -39.77
C VAL A 95 54.43 10.51 -38.92
N TRP A 96 54.36 9.93 -37.71
CA TRP A 96 55.50 9.85 -36.79
C TRP A 96 56.39 8.61 -36.99
N PHE A 97 55.81 7.51 -37.50
CA PHE A 97 56.50 6.27 -37.84
C PHE A 97 56.21 5.91 -39.32
N PRO A 98 56.91 6.53 -40.28
CA PRO A 98 56.82 6.19 -41.69
C PRO A 98 57.42 4.82 -42.02
#